data_AF-A0A379TEK0-F1
#
_entry.id   AF-A0A379TEK0-F1
#
_cell.length_a   1.000
_cell.length_b   1.000
_cell.length_c   1.000
_cell.angle_alpha   90.00
_cell.angle_beta   90.00
_cell.angle_gamma   90.00
#
_symmetry.space_group_name_H-M   'P 1'
#
loop_
_entity.id
_entity.type
_entity.pdbx_description
1 polymer ?
#
loop_
_entity_poly.entity_id
_entity_poly.type
_entity_poly.pdbx_seq_one_letter_code
_entity_poly.pdbx_strand_id
1 'polypeptide(L)'
;MPVDSHFERKNGKEVSLPISRHHGESFKVPSQVTSVQSLCVNFDHNYYREIYLVGADGKAKRYRFCDSLKEINDITEGSPDPAFFFGTFWKIETFTGHSNVWLKINQGTSFRDFRVRITNDTAEGRGFFNDKNRGRITVFYSRVDEVGMGYMTPQLGWGGGGTFACKI
;
A
#
# COMPACT_ATOMS: atom_id res chain seq x y z
N MET A 1 -0.56 -4.64 -23.22
CA MET A 1 0.25 -3.41 -23.25
C MET A 1 -0.01 -2.67 -21.95
N PRO A 2 1.00 -2.30 -21.15
CA PRO A 2 0.76 -1.57 -19.91
C PRO A 2 0.20 -0.19 -20.24
N VAL A 3 -0.84 0.23 -19.53
CA VAL A 3 -1.40 1.57 -19.64
C VAL A 3 -0.33 2.54 -19.12
N ASP A 4 0.32 3.25 -20.04
CA ASP A 4 1.27 4.33 -19.74
C ASP A 4 0.55 5.38 -18.90
N SER A 5 0.86 5.42 -17.60
CA SER A 5 0.38 6.50 -16.75
C SER A 5 1.29 7.71 -16.99
N HIS A 6 0.73 8.78 -17.58
CA HIS A 6 1.44 9.98 -18.00
C HIS A 6 2.19 10.75 -16.88
N PHE A 7 2.16 10.26 -15.64
CA PHE A 7 2.70 10.90 -14.44
C PHE A 7 4.14 10.44 -14.11
N GLU A 8 4.68 9.44 -14.81
CA GLU A 8 5.91 8.73 -14.41
C GLU A 8 7.19 9.13 -15.18
N ARG A 9 7.27 10.35 -15.73
CA ARG A 9 8.46 10.81 -16.47
C ARG A 9 9.38 11.70 -15.62
N LYS A 10 10.69 11.58 -15.86
CA LYS A 10 11.75 12.46 -15.28
C LYS A 10 11.52 13.96 -15.58
N ASN A 11 10.70 14.26 -16.61
CA ASN A 11 10.21 15.58 -17.00
C ASN A 11 8.67 15.70 -16.86
N GLY A 12 8.07 15.02 -15.86
CA GLY A 12 6.62 15.08 -15.59
C GLY A 12 6.16 16.49 -15.25
N LYS A 13 4.95 16.85 -15.69
CA LYS A 13 4.39 18.20 -15.53
C LYS A 13 4.21 18.53 -14.04
N GLU A 14 4.65 19.71 -13.61
CA GLU A 14 4.38 20.23 -12.26
C GLU A 14 2.86 20.17 -12.00
N VAL A 15 2.46 19.53 -10.89
CA VAL A 15 1.05 19.42 -10.50
C VAL A 15 0.83 20.34 -9.30
N SER A 16 -0.05 21.32 -9.45
CA SER A 16 -0.49 22.16 -8.33
C SER A 16 -1.49 21.37 -7.48
N LEU A 17 -1.15 21.11 -6.22
CA LEU A 17 -2.07 20.51 -5.25
C LEU A 17 -2.60 21.62 -4.33
N PRO A 18 -3.93 21.79 -4.21
CA PRO A 18 -4.49 22.78 -3.29
C PRO A 18 -4.30 22.33 -1.84
N ILE A 19 -3.65 23.17 -1.01
CA ILE A 19 -3.55 22.95 0.44
C ILE A 19 -4.65 23.77 1.10
N SER A 20 -5.67 23.13 1.68
CA SER A 20 -6.81 23.82 2.32
C SER A 20 -6.50 24.47 3.67
N ARG A 21 -5.24 24.78 3.98
CA ARG A 21 -4.87 25.55 5.18
C ARG A 21 -3.83 26.59 4.80
N HIS A 22 -4.28 27.85 4.84
CA HIS A 22 -3.59 29.11 4.50
C HIS A 22 -3.76 29.60 3.05
N HIS A 23 -4.63 30.61 2.90
CA HIS A 23 -4.60 31.70 1.92
C HIS A 23 -3.90 31.42 0.58
N GLY A 24 -4.61 30.85 -0.40
CA GLY A 24 -4.41 31.13 -1.83
C GLY A 24 -3.06 30.80 -2.48
N GLU A 25 -2.08 30.27 -1.74
CA GLU A 25 -0.76 29.96 -2.26
C GLU A 25 -0.69 28.51 -2.76
N SER A 26 -0.39 28.35 -4.05
CA SER A 26 -0.07 27.07 -4.66
C SER A 26 1.40 26.75 -4.39
N PHE A 27 1.69 25.68 -3.63
CA PHE A 27 3.07 25.25 -3.41
C PHE A 27 3.53 24.34 -4.56
N LYS A 28 4.69 24.66 -5.16
CA LYS A 28 5.37 23.76 -6.09
C LYS A 28 6.00 22.62 -5.30
N VAL A 29 5.28 21.52 -5.16
CA VAL A 29 5.84 20.26 -4.68
C VAL A 29 6.45 19.49 -5.86
N PRO A 30 7.65 18.89 -5.74
CA PRO A 30 8.18 17.98 -6.75
C PRO A 30 7.13 16.90 -7.01
N SER A 31 6.64 16.85 -8.25
CA SER A 31 5.51 16.01 -8.66
C SER A 31 5.85 14.53 -8.57
N GLN A 32 5.72 13.91 -7.41
CA GLN A 32 5.60 12.46 -7.30
C GLN A 32 4.57 12.14 -6.24
N VAL A 33 3.30 12.15 -6.63
CA VAL A 33 2.29 11.33 -5.95
C VAL A 33 2.79 9.89 -6.11
N THR A 34 3.43 9.40 -5.06
CA THR A 34 4.17 8.14 -5.12
C THR A 34 3.17 7.03 -4.81
N SER A 35 2.76 6.27 -5.82
CA SER A 35 1.95 5.07 -5.57
C SER A 35 2.79 4.07 -4.78
N VAL A 36 2.16 3.21 -3.96
CA VAL A 36 2.91 2.16 -3.24
C VAL A 36 3.72 1.29 -4.20
N GLN A 37 3.28 1.13 -5.45
CA GLN A 37 4.06 0.43 -6.48
C GLN A 37 5.39 1.08 -6.79
N SER A 38 5.42 2.41 -6.98
CA SER A 38 6.67 3.11 -7.30
C SER A 38 7.64 3.09 -6.13
N LEU A 39 7.15 2.89 -4.89
CA LEU A 39 7.99 2.59 -3.73
C LEU A 39 8.69 1.24 -3.87
N CYS A 40 7.98 0.21 -4.32
CA CYS A 40 8.49 -1.16 -4.32
C CYS A 40 9.39 -1.50 -5.51
N VAL A 41 9.23 -0.84 -6.67
CA VAL A 41 10.07 -1.10 -7.87
C VAL A 41 11.54 -0.78 -7.65
N ASN A 42 11.86 0.20 -6.80
CA ASN A 42 13.23 0.55 -6.39
C ASN A 42 13.29 0.68 -4.87
N PHE A 43 12.85 -0.35 -4.15
CA PHE A 43 12.68 -0.29 -2.69
C PHE A 43 13.92 0.26 -1.97
N ASP A 44 15.13 -0.20 -2.32
CA ASP A 44 16.37 0.28 -1.70
C ASP A 44 16.58 1.79 -1.82
N HIS A 45 16.23 2.36 -2.97
CA HIS A 45 16.32 3.80 -3.22
C HIS A 45 15.16 4.57 -2.56
N ASN A 46 14.00 3.95 -2.41
CA ASN A 46 12.82 4.56 -1.83
C ASN A 46 12.72 4.39 -0.31
N TYR A 47 13.50 3.49 0.29
CA TYR A 47 13.41 3.14 1.71
C TYR A 47 13.58 4.35 2.61
N TYR A 48 14.57 5.20 2.32
CA TYR A 48 14.84 6.43 3.07
C TYR A 48 14.10 7.66 2.53
N ARG A 49 13.27 7.49 1.50
CA ARG A 49 12.63 8.59 0.79
C ARG A 49 11.44 9.15 1.56
N GLU A 50 11.24 10.45 1.41
CA GLU A 50 10.01 11.10 1.80
C GLU A 50 8.93 10.94 0.74
N ILE A 51 7.75 10.53 1.18
CA ILE A 51 6.63 10.18 0.32
C ILE A 51 5.43 11.03 0.72
N TYR A 52 4.67 11.47 -0.29
CA TYR A 52 3.47 12.26 -0.10
C TYR A 52 2.29 11.48 -0.64
N LEU A 53 1.34 11.17 0.25
CA LEU A 53 0.08 10.53 -0.11
C LEU A 53 -1.07 11.52 0.04
N VAL A 54 -1.88 11.66 -1.01
CA VAL A 54 -3.11 12.44 -0.96
C VAL A 54 -4.22 11.53 -0.47
N GLY A 55 -4.76 11.83 0.72
CA GLY A 55 -5.89 11.11 1.29
C GLY A 55 -7.21 11.41 0.59
N ALA A 56 -8.26 10.65 0.92
CA ALA A 56 -9.61 10.90 0.41
C ALA A 56 -10.18 12.27 0.82
N ASP A 57 -9.64 12.89 1.87
CA ASP A 57 -9.96 14.24 2.33
C ASP A 57 -9.24 15.35 1.53
N GLY A 58 -8.50 14.98 0.47
CA GLY A 58 -7.74 15.89 -0.37
C GLY A 58 -6.46 16.42 0.27
N LYS A 59 -6.12 16.01 1.49
CA LYS A 59 -4.91 16.47 2.18
C LYS A 59 -3.73 15.57 1.86
N ALA A 60 -2.59 16.20 1.57
CA ALA A 60 -1.32 15.50 1.45
C ALA A 60 -0.77 15.18 2.85
N LYS A 61 -0.54 13.90 3.13
CA LYS A 61 0.21 13.41 4.30
C LYS A 61 1.64 13.09 3.87
N ARG A 62 2.60 13.58 4.63
CA ARG A 62 4.04 13.33 4.44
C ARG A 62 4.45 12.18 5.34
N TYR A 63 5.20 11.24 4.78
CA TYR A 63 5.78 10.11 5.49
C TYR A 63 7.24 9.99 5.13
N ARG A 64 8.05 9.54 6.08
CA ARG A 64 9.34 8.92 5.76
C ARG A 64 9.12 7.42 5.71
N PHE A 65 9.39 6.80 4.56
CA PHE A 65 8.87 5.47 4.28
C PHE A 65 9.36 4.42 5.29
N CYS A 66 10.67 4.37 5.57
CA CYS A 66 11.23 3.49 6.59
C CYS A 66 10.59 3.65 7.97
N ASP A 67 10.36 4.90 8.40
CA ASP A 67 9.83 5.22 9.72
C ASP A 67 8.32 4.95 9.83
N SER A 68 7.66 4.71 8.69
CA SER A 68 6.20 4.53 8.60
C SER A 68 5.78 3.08 8.44
N LEU A 69 6.72 2.17 8.11
CA LEU A 69 6.46 0.76 7.90
C LEU A 69 6.21 0.04 9.22
N LYS A 70 5.05 -0.60 9.35
CA LYS A 70 4.68 -1.44 10.50
C LYS A 70 4.66 -2.91 10.09
N GLU A 71 5.36 -3.77 10.83
CA GLU A 71 5.28 -5.22 10.58
C GLU A 71 3.94 -5.75 11.12
N ILE A 72 3.25 -6.60 10.35
CA ILE A 72 1.94 -7.12 10.76
C ILE A 72 1.98 -7.92 12.07
N ASN A 73 3.11 -8.55 12.38
CA ASN A 73 3.25 -9.42 13.54
C ASN A 73 3.34 -8.62 14.87
N ASP A 74 3.57 -7.31 14.78
CA ASP A 74 3.61 -6.39 15.92
C ASP A 74 2.24 -5.74 16.20
N ILE A 75 1.22 -6.07 15.40
CA ILE A 75 -0.14 -5.52 15.57
C ILE A 75 -0.80 -6.16 16.79
N THR A 76 -1.23 -5.31 17.72
CA THR A 76 -1.99 -5.72 18.91
C THR A 76 -3.48 -5.40 18.81
N GLU A 77 -3.85 -4.45 17.96
CA GLU A 77 -5.23 -4.01 17.71
C GLU A 77 -5.38 -3.53 16.26
N GLY A 78 -6.61 -3.49 15.74
CA GLY A 78 -6.87 -2.99 14.39
C GLY A 78 -6.40 -1.54 14.19
N SER A 79 -6.25 -1.13 12.93
CA SER A 79 -5.83 0.23 12.57
C SER A 79 -6.97 0.94 11.87
N PRO A 80 -7.77 1.79 12.54
CA PRO A 80 -8.91 2.46 11.91
C PRO A 80 -8.48 3.46 10.84
N ASP A 81 -7.30 4.08 11.03
CA ASP A 81 -6.67 4.95 10.05
C ASP A 81 -5.72 4.17 9.12
N PRO A 82 -5.64 4.54 7.83
CA PRO A 82 -4.67 3.94 6.93
C PRO A 82 -3.22 4.21 7.31
N ALA A 83 -2.40 3.16 7.32
CA ALA A 83 -0.96 3.22 7.55
C ALA A 83 -0.21 2.26 6.62
N PHE A 84 1.11 2.37 6.57
CA PHE A 84 1.97 1.43 5.85
C PHE A 84 2.23 0.19 6.70
N PHE A 85 1.99 -0.97 6.10
CA PHE A 85 2.23 -2.26 6.70
C PHE A 85 3.07 -3.12 5.78
N PHE A 86 3.80 -4.06 6.36
CA PHE A 86 4.46 -5.11 5.62
C PHE A 86 4.36 -6.45 6.34
N GLY A 87 4.55 -7.53 5.58
CA GLY A 87 4.59 -8.87 6.11
C GLY A 87 5.03 -9.88 5.04
N THR A 88 5.36 -11.08 5.48
CA THR A 88 5.84 -12.13 4.57
C THR A 88 4.68 -12.82 3.85
N PHE A 89 4.71 -12.85 2.52
CA PHE A 89 3.73 -13.57 1.70
C PHE A 89 3.78 -15.08 1.98
N TRP A 90 2.64 -15.66 2.36
CA TRP A 90 2.49 -17.08 2.61
C TRP A 90 1.76 -17.80 1.47
N LYS A 91 0.57 -17.32 1.11
CA LYS A 91 -0.24 -17.90 0.03
C LYS A 91 -1.25 -16.88 -0.52
N ILE A 92 -1.85 -17.20 -1.65
CA ILE A 92 -3.00 -16.47 -2.21
C ILE A 92 -4.16 -17.43 -2.39
N GLU A 93 -5.37 -16.94 -2.15
CA GLU A 93 -6.62 -17.66 -2.38
C GLU A 93 -7.54 -16.79 -3.24
N THR A 94 -8.05 -17.36 -4.33
CA THR A 94 -8.81 -16.63 -5.35
C THR A 94 -10.30 -16.88 -5.19
N PHE A 95 -11.09 -15.82 -5.26
CA PHE A 95 -12.55 -15.84 -5.23
C PHE A 95 -13.11 -15.07 -6.42
N THR A 96 -14.43 -15.13 -6.60
CA THR A 96 -15.13 -14.28 -7.56
C THR A 96 -14.98 -12.81 -7.15
N GLY A 97 -14.34 -12.01 -8.00
CA GLY A 97 -14.16 -10.56 -7.83
C GLY A 97 -13.00 -10.11 -6.93
N HIS A 98 -12.39 -11.01 -6.13
CA HIS A 98 -11.28 -10.66 -5.26
C HIS A 98 -10.39 -11.86 -4.92
N SER A 99 -9.19 -11.57 -4.43
CA SER A 99 -8.25 -12.54 -3.90
C SER A 99 -7.82 -12.13 -2.50
N ASN A 100 -7.58 -13.12 -1.64
CA ASN A 100 -6.98 -12.91 -0.33
C ASN A 100 -5.51 -13.31 -0.37
N VAL A 101 -4.63 -12.35 -0.14
CA VAL A 101 -3.20 -12.59 0.10
C VAL A 101 -3.01 -12.82 1.59
N TRP A 102 -2.61 -14.04 1.94
CA TRP A 102 -2.36 -14.44 3.32
C TRP A 102 -0.91 -14.14 3.67
N LEU A 103 -0.71 -13.50 4.82
CA LEU A 103 0.61 -13.18 5.33
C LEU A 103 0.99 -14.13 6.48
N LYS A 104 2.29 -14.39 6.63
CA LYS A 104 2.82 -15.32 7.62
C LYS A 104 2.72 -14.71 9.02
N ILE A 105 2.13 -15.47 9.92
CA ILE A 105 1.97 -15.11 11.33
C ILE A 105 3.01 -15.88 12.17
N ASN A 106 3.69 -15.16 13.06
CA ASN A 106 4.66 -15.74 13.98
C ASN A 106 3.96 -16.38 15.18
N GLN A 107 4.64 -17.33 15.82
CA GLN A 107 4.13 -17.88 17.08
C GLN A 107 4.14 -16.80 18.16
N GLY A 108 3.07 -16.71 18.95
CA GLY A 108 2.96 -15.76 20.06
C GLY A 108 2.17 -14.49 19.75
N THR A 109 1.70 -14.28 18.51
CA THR A 109 0.76 -13.21 18.19
C THR A 109 -0.60 -13.45 18.85
N SER A 110 -1.33 -12.38 19.15
CA SER A 110 -2.69 -12.43 19.71
C SER A 110 -3.75 -12.89 18.70
N PHE A 111 -3.42 -12.89 17.41
CA PHE A 111 -4.32 -13.18 16.30
C PHE A 111 -3.85 -14.40 15.50
N ARG A 112 -4.79 -15.06 14.80
CA ARG A 112 -4.57 -16.34 14.09
C ARG A 112 -4.30 -16.19 12.60
N ASP A 113 -4.75 -15.11 11.98
CA ASP A 113 -4.56 -14.86 10.56
C ASP A 113 -4.50 -13.38 10.21
N PHE A 114 -3.84 -13.09 9.09
CA PHE A 114 -3.84 -11.77 8.47
C PHE A 114 -4.00 -11.93 6.96
N ARG A 115 -4.98 -11.22 6.40
CA ARG A 115 -5.29 -11.26 4.97
C ARG A 115 -5.39 -9.86 4.35
N VAL A 116 -4.65 -9.67 3.26
CA VAL A 116 -4.78 -8.49 2.40
C VAL A 116 -5.75 -8.85 1.28
N ARG A 117 -6.94 -8.25 1.30
CA ARG A 117 -7.94 -8.46 0.25
C ARG A 117 -7.63 -7.55 -0.92
N ILE A 118 -7.45 -8.11 -2.11
CA ILE A 118 -7.12 -7.34 -3.33
C ILE A 118 -8.07 -7.72 -4.48
N THR A 119 -8.28 -6.83 -5.46
CA THR A 119 -8.99 -7.21 -6.69
C THR A 119 -8.19 -8.26 -7.47
N ASN A 120 -8.88 -9.12 -8.23
CA ASN A 120 -8.23 -10.12 -9.07
C ASN A 120 -7.28 -9.48 -10.09
N ASP A 121 -7.69 -8.36 -10.69
CA ASP A 121 -6.84 -7.60 -11.62
C ASP A 121 -5.56 -7.08 -10.94
N THR A 122 -5.66 -6.64 -9.68
CA THR A 122 -4.47 -6.21 -8.91
C THR A 122 -3.57 -7.40 -8.59
N ALA A 123 -4.15 -8.54 -8.21
CA ALA A 123 -3.41 -9.76 -7.95
C ALA A 123 -2.63 -10.24 -9.19
N GLU A 124 -3.27 -10.22 -10.35
CA GLU A 124 -2.68 -10.60 -11.63
C GLU A 124 -1.60 -9.58 -12.05
N GLY A 125 -1.93 -8.30 -12.10
CA GLY A 125 -1.02 -7.23 -12.54
C GLY A 125 0.24 -7.09 -11.68
N ARG A 126 0.20 -7.54 -10.42
CA ARG A 126 1.37 -7.58 -9.51
C ARG A 126 1.98 -8.97 -9.38
N GLY A 127 1.44 -9.93 -10.11
CA GLY A 127 1.94 -11.30 -10.19
C GLY A 127 1.90 -12.03 -8.86
N PHE A 128 0.90 -11.80 -8.01
CA PHE A 128 0.70 -12.51 -6.74
C PHE A 128 0.35 -14.00 -6.95
N PHE A 129 -0.27 -14.35 -8.07
CA PHE A 129 -0.59 -15.74 -8.44
C PHE A 129 0.63 -16.62 -8.76
N ASN A 130 1.84 -16.08 -8.67
CA ASN A 130 3.06 -16.85 -8.86
C ASN A 130 3.51 -17.49 -7.53
N ASP A 131 3.49 -18.82 -7.44
CA ASP A 131 3.93 -19.57 -6.25
C ASP A 131 5.38 -19.28 -5.82
N LYS A 132 6.24 -18.78 -6.74
CA LYS A 132 7.61 -18.33 -6.40
C LYS A 132 7.64 -17.09 -5.50
N ASN A 133 6.49 -16.51 -5.17
CA ASN A 133 6.39 -15.39 -4.24
C ASN A 133 6.41 -15.81 -2.77
N ARG A 134 6.27 -17.10 -2.44
CA ARG A 134 6.36 -17.58 -1.06
C ARG A 134 7.64 -17.10 -0.41
N GLY A 135 7.52 -16.45 0.75
CA GLY A 135 8.65 -15.88 1.49
C GLY A 135 9.06 -14.46 1.09
N ARG A 136 8.45 -13.87 0.06
CA ARG A 136 8.68 -12.45 -0.31
C ARG A 136 7.93 -11.49 0.61
N ILE A 137 8.32 -10.23 0.61
CA ILE A 137 7.64 -9.20 1.41
C ILE A 137 6.49 -8.61 0.61
N THR A 138 5.33 -8.52 1.25
CA THR A 138 4.18 -7.75 0.78
C THR A 138 4.15 -6.43 1.55
N VAL A 139 4.10 -5.30 0.85
CA VAL A 139 3.92 -3.97 1.46
C VAL A 139 2.57 -3.42 1.01
N PHE A 140 1.82 -2.83 1.93
CA PHE A 140 0.54 -2.24 1.63
C PHE A 140 0.27 -0.99 2.47
N TYR A 141 -0.56 -0.09 1.96
CA TYR A 141 -1.09 1.04 2.72
C TYR A 141 -2.59 0.83 2.88
N SER A 142 -3.07 0.63 4.11
CA SER A 142 -4.50 0.40 4.38
C SER A 142 -4.87 0.63 5.83
N ARG A 143 -6.16 0.77 6.09
CA ARG A 143 -6.71 0.48 7.41
C ARG A 143 -6.75 -1.04 7.61
N VAL A 144 -6.79 -1.49 8.85
CA VAL A 144 -6.82 -2.92 9.19
C VAL A 144 -8.00 -3.17 10.12
N ASP A 145 -8.96 -3.93 9.63
CA ASP A 145 -10.19 -4.25 10.34
C ASP A 145 -10.05 -5.62 11.03
N GLU A 146 -10.52 -5.73 12.28
CA GLU A 146 -10.59 -7.01 13.00
C GLU A 146 -11.71 -7.88 12.43
N VAL A 147 -11.41 -9.15 12.15
CA VAL A 147 -12.39 -10.12 11.62
C VAL A 147 -12.17 -11.49 12.24
N GLY A 148 -13.11 -11.91 13.09
CA GLY A 148 -13.00 -13.17 13.82
C GLY A 148 -11.84 -13.13 14.81
N MET A 149 -10.87 -14.05 14.67
CA MET A 149 -9.63 -14.05 15.47
C MET A 149 -8.42 -13.50 14.68
N GLY A 150 -8.67 -12.77 13.60
CA GLY A 150 -7.64 -12.31 12.68
C GLY A 150 -7.89 -10.88 12.19
N TYR A 151 -7.09 -10.46 11.22
CA TYR A 151 -7.15 -9.13 10.65
C TYR A 151 -7.31 -9.16 9.13
N MET A 152 -8.05 -8.19 8.60
CA MET A 152 -8.28 -8.06 7.17
C MET A 152 -8.29 -6.60 6.72
N THR A 153 -7.70 -6.34 5.55
CA THR A 153 -7.88 -5.06 4.88
C THR A 153 -9.24 -4.99 4.17
N PRO A 154 -9.81 -3.80 3.97
CA PRO A 154 -10.78 -3.59 2.89
C PRO A 154 -10.23 -4.11 1.55
N GLN A 155 -11.11 -4.30 0.57
CA GLN A 155 -10.67 -4.70 -0.77
C GLN A 155 -9.82 -3.58 -1.40
N LEU A 156 -8.57 -3.90 -1.69
CA LEU A 156 -7.60 -3.00 -2.30
C LEU A 156 -7.67 -3.14 -3.83
N GLY A 157 -7.81 -2.01 -4.52
CA GLY A 157 -7.85 -1.95 -5.99
C GLY A 157 -6.78 -1.03 -6.57
N TRP A 158 -6.85 -0.83 -7.88
CA TRP A 158 -6.04 0.16 -8.59
C TRP A 158 -6.80 1.49 -8.69
N GLY A 159 -6.10 2.59 -8.42
CA GLY A 159 -6.53 3.94 -8.82
C GLY A 159 -7.80 4.47 -8.15
N GLY A 160 -7.68 4.95 -6.90
CA GLY A 160 -8.67 5.81 -6.27
C GLY A 160 -9.04 5.38 -4.85
N GLY A 161 -8.49 6.07 -3.85
CA GLY A 161 -8.82 5.83 -2.42
C GLY A 161 -7.61 5.66 -1.50
N GLY A 162 -6.38 5.75 -2.01
CA GLY A 162 -5.17 5.74 -1.19
C GLY A 162 -4.67 4.34 -0.80
N THR A 163 -5.41 3.27 -1.07
CA THR A 163 -5.15 1.93 -0.54
C THR A 163 -4.54 1.00 -1.58
N PHE A 164 -3.34 0.46 -1.33
CA PHE A 164 -2.58 -0.31 -2.35
C PHE A 164 -1.75 -1.43 -1.72
N ALA A 165 -1.44 -2.48 -2.49
CA ALA A 165 -0.48 -3.53 -2.13
C ALA A 165 0.55 -3.76 -3.25
N CYS A 166 1.77 -4.13 -2.89
CA CYS A 166 2.87 -4.51 -3.78
C CYS A 166 3.66 -5.67 -3.16
N LYS A 167 4.58 -6.25 -3.94
CA LYS A 167 5.62 -7.16 -3.43
C LYS A 167 7.01 -6.60 -3.68
N ILE A 168 7.96 -7.02 -2.87
CA ILE A 168 9.41 -6.82 -3.04
C ILE A 168 10.03 -8.21 -3.26
#